data_AF-A0A7L5ZI98-F1
#
_entry.id   AF-A0A7L5ZI98-F1
#
_cell.length_a   1.000
_cell.length_b   1.000
_cell.length_c   1.000
_cell.angle_alpha   90.00
_cell.angle_beta   90.00
_cell.angle_gamma   90.00
#
_symmetry.space_group_name_H-M   'P 1'
#
loop_
_entity.id
_entity.type
_entity.pdbx_description
1 polymer ?
#
loop_
_entity_poly.entity_id
_entity_poly.type
_entity_poly.pdbx_seq_one_letter_code
_entity_poly.pdbx_strand_id
1 'polypeptide(L)'
;MVALPGAHSYVAADRPSLPARVGALVVTTGVDDPPLVVKVLRQIAWCGPDYVSRTDVPESVWADVRAAARRQVGERPADLAERFVAGRLADWATRHVLLDQVCLADPGVTIDGLLYGRGVRITAMARLAVPPADAPAR
;
A
#
# COMPACT_ATOMS: atom_id res chain seq x y z
N MET A 1 -8.12 -17.72 20.08
CA MET A 1 -8.43 -16.45 19.41
C MET A 1 -7.98 -15.34 20.33
N VAL A 2 -6.93 -14.59 19.97
CA VAL A 2 -6.47 -13.43 20.77
C VAL A 2 -7.10 -12.18 20.15
N ALA A 3 -7.85 -11.42 20.94
CA ALA A 3 -8.31 -10.10 20.50
C ALA A 3 -7.09 -9.17 20.50
N LEU A 4 -6.73 -8.65 19.34
CA LEU A 4 -5.69 -7.64 19.21
C LEU A 4 -6.37 -6.26 19.24
N PRO A 5 -6.16 -5.45 20.28
CA PRO A 5 -6.68 -4.08 20.31
C PRO A 5 -6.23 -3.30 19.07
N GLY A 6 -7.15 -2.56 18.45
CA GLY A 6 -6.88 -1.82 17.21
C GLY A 6 -6.80 -2.69 15.94
N ALA A 7 -7.14 -3.98 16.00
CA ALA A 7 -7.26 -4.80 14.81
C ALA A 7 -8.64 -4.62 14.16
N HIS A 8 -8.64 -4.25 12.88
CA HIS A 8 -9.85 -4.08 12.07
C HIS A 8 -9.72 -4.89 10.79
N SER A 9 -10.82 -5.52 10.37
CA SER A 9 -10.84 -6.35 9.17
C SER A 9 -11.92 -5.90 8.19
N TYR A 10 -11.68 -6.12 6.91
CA TYR A 10 -12.60 -5.84 5.82
C TYR A 10 -12.58 -6.97 4.81
N VAL A 11 -13.75 -7.36 4.31
CA VAL A 11 -13.89 -8.44 3.32
C VAL A 11 -14.80 -7.93 2.21
N ALA A 12 -14.39 -8.15 0.96
CA ALA A 12 -15.10 -7.69 -0.22
C ALA A 12 -15.17 -8.73 -1.33
N ALA A 13 -16.22 -8.57 -2.13
CA ALA A 13 -16.40 -9.19 -3.44
C ALA A 13 -16.28 -8.11 -4.52
N ASP A 14 -15.84 -8.51 -5.72
CA ASP A 14 -15.73 -7.60 -6.87
C ASP A 14 -17.11 -7.04 -7.28
N ARG A 15 -18.17 -7.84 -7.10
CA ARG A 15 -19.57 -7.46 -7.30
C ARG A 15 -20.45 -8.14 -6.24
N PRO A 16 -21.62 -7.57 -5.89
CA PRO A 16 -22.47 -8.11 -4.82
C PRO A 16 -22.95 -9.55 -5.05
N SER A 17 -23.06 -9.99 -6.30
CA SER A 17 -23.50 -11.33 -6.67
C SER A 17 -22.41 -12.41 -6.62
N LEU A 18 -21.15 -12.02 -6.39
CA LEU A 18 -20.01 -12.92 -6.35
C LEU A 18 -19.60 -13.20 -4.90
N PRO A 19 -18.97 -14.36 -4.62
CA PRO A 19 -18.38 -14.60 -3.31
C PRO A 19 -17.32 -13.54 -2.99
N ALA A 20 -17.07 -13.32 -1.70
CA ALA A 20 -15.95 -12.49 -1.28
C ALA A 20 -14.63 -13.12 -1.69
N ARG A 21 -13.74 -12.30 -2.25
CA ARG A 21 -12.47 -12.75 -2.83
C ARG A 21 -11.27 -11.96 -2.34
N VAL A 22 -11.51 -10.85 -1.65
CA VAL A 22 -10.44 -10.06 -1.04
C VAL A 22 -10.76 -9.79 0.42
N GLY A 23 -9.77 -10.00 1.27
CA GLY A 23 -9.77 -9.59 2.67
C GLY A 23 -8.60 -8.66 2.96
N ALA A 24 -8.82 -7.67 3.81
CA ALA A 24 -7.79 -6.80 4.35
C ALA A 24 -7.89 -6.78 5.88
N LEU A 25 -6.73 -6.70 6.52
CA LEU A 25 -6.56 -6.52 7.95
C LEU A 25 -5.65 -5.32 8.17
N VAL A 26 -5.94 -4.50 9.16
CA VAL A 26 -5.06 -3.42 9.61
C VAL A 26 -5.02 -3.41 11.14
N VAL A 27 -3.84 -3.15 11.69
CA VAL A 27 -3.65 -2.89 13.12
C VAL A 27 -3.34 -1.41 13.27
N THR A 28 -4.09 -0.76 14.15
CA THR A 28 -3.97 0.67 14.44
C THR A 28 -3.62 0.92 15.90
N THR A 29 -3.05 2.09 16.16
CA THR A 29 -2.83 2.62 17.51
C THR A 29 -3.23 4.10 17.56
N GLY A 30 -3.50 4.60 18.76
CA GLY A 30 -3.91 5.99 18.98
C GLY A 30 -5.43 6.12 19.06
N VAL A 31 -5.99 7.10 18.34
CA VAL A 31 -7.43 7.36 18.30
C VAL A 31 -8.14 6.22 17.56
N ASP A 32 -9.30 5.77 18.09
CA ASP A 32 -10.18 4.85 17.38
C ASP A 32 -11.14 5.66 16.49
N ASP A 33 -10.91 5.62 15.17
CA ASP A 33 -11.74 6.28 14.14
C ASP A 33 -12.19 5.25 13.10
N PRO A 34 -13.25 4.47 13.39
CA PRO A 34 -13.69 3.41 12.49
C PRO A 34 -14.02 3.87 11.05
N PRO A 35 -14.69 5.04 10.83
CA PRO A 35 -14.92 5.55 9.48
C PRO A 35 -13.62 5.80 8.69
N LEU A 36 -12.58 6.34 9.33
CA LEU A 36 -11.27 6.54 8.72
C LEU A 36 -10.58 5.21 8.41
N VAL A 37 -10.58 4.29 9.37
CA VAL A 37 -9.95 2.97 9.24
C VAL A 37 -10.61 2.13 8.14
N VAL A 38 -11.93 2.23 7.95
CA VAL A 38 -12.62 1.56 6.84
C VAL A 38 -12.14 2.05 5.47
N LYS A 39 -11.79 3.34 5.32
CA LYS A 39 -11.22 3.87 4.06
C LYS A 39 -9.85 3.24 3.79
N VAL A 40 -9.01 3.13 4.81
CA VAL A 40 -7.69 2.47 4.73
C VAL A 40 -7.83 0.99 4.39
N LEU A 41 -8.76 0.28 5.02
CA LEU A 41 -9.00 -1.14 4.73
C LEU A 41 -9.43 -1.39 3.28
N ARG A 42 -10.28 -0.50 2.73
CA ARG A 42 -10.63 -0.55 1.29
C ARG A 42 -9.43 -0.23 0.41
N GLN A 43 -8.61 0.75 0.77
CA GLN A 43 -7.34 1.01 0.07
C GLN A 43 -6.50 -0.27 -0.01
N ILE A 44 -6.28 -0.94 1.11
CA ILE A 44 -5.47 -2.17 1.17
C ILE A 44 -6.09 -3.25 0.28
N ALA A 45 -7.40 -3.49 0.39
CA ALA A 45 -8.08 -4.52 -0.37
C ALA A 45 -7.94 -4.32 -1.90
N TRP A 46 -8.13 -3.10 -2.41
CA TRP A 46 -8.12 -2.83 -3.85
C TRP A 46 -6.72 -2.52 -4.41
N CYS A 47 -5.91 -1.74 -3.72
CA CYS A 47 -4.59 -1.32 -4.22
C CYS A 47 -3.48 -2.32 -3.92
N GLY A 48 -3.66 -3.21 -2.94
CA GLY A 48 -2.69 -4.26 -2.62
C GLY A 48 -1.26 -3.78 -2.35
N PRO A 49 -1.04 -2.81 -1.44
CA PRO A 49 0.31 -2.47 -1.00
C PRO A 49 0.95 -3.67 -0.29
N ASP A 50 2.28 -3.74 -0.36
CA ASP A 50 3.10 -4.77 0.28
C ASP A 50 3.66 -4.30 1.63
N TYR A 51 3.85 -2.98 1.79
CA TYR A 51 4.47 -2.36 2.96
C TYR A 51 3.60 -1.25 3.53
N VAL A 52 3.63 -1.02 4.85
CA VAL A 52 2.93 0.12 5.45
C VAL A 52 3.67 1.40 5.11
N SER A 53 4.97 1.44 5.39
CA SER A 53 5.83 2.60 5.22
C SER A 53 7.12 2.24 4.45
N ARG A 54 7.83 3.26 3.96
CA ARG A 54 9.10 3.05 3.23
C ARG A 54 10.20 2.42 4.09
N THR A 55 10.13 2.59 5.42
CA THR A 55 11.11 1.99 6.35
C THR A 55 10.90 0.49 6.52
N ASP A 56 9.73 -0.02 6.18
CA ASP A 56 9.43 -1.46 6.23
C ASP A 56 9.96 -2.20 5.00
N VAL A 57 10.38 -1.46 3.96
CA VAL A 57 10.89 -2.01 2.71
C VAL A 57 12.36 -2.41 2.90
N PRO A 58 12.73 -3.69 2.67
CA PRO A 58 14.12 -4.14 2.77
C PRO A 58 15.04 -3.41 1.80
N GLU A 59 16.28 -3.10 2.21
CA GLU A 59 17.26 -2.43 1.31
C GLU A 59 17.56 -3.27 0.07
N SER A 60 17.44 -4.60 0.10
CA SER A 60 17.56 -5.43 -1.09
C SER A 60 16.54 -5.06 -2.17
N VAL A 61 15.29 -4.80 -1.79
CA VAL A 61 14.22 -4.35 -2.70
C VAL A 61 14.55 -2.96 -3.25
N TRP A 62 15.01 -2.04 -2.40
CA TRP A 62 15.43 -0.72 -2.87
C TRP A 62 16.61 -0.79 -3.84
N ALA A 63 17.58 -1.66 -3.57
CA ALA A 63 18.72 -1.89 -4.45
C ALA A 63 18.28 -2.43 -5.81
N ASP A 64 17.31 -3.36 -5.84
CA ASP A 64 16.75 -3.91 -7.08
C ASP A 64 16.02 -2.85 -7.90
N VAL A 65 15.14 -2.05 -7.27
CA VAL A 65 14.44 -0.95 -7.94
C VAL A 65 15.43 0.09 -8.47
N ARG A 66 16.45 0.43 -7.68
CA ARG A 66 17.51 1.37 -8.06
C ARG A 66 18.34 0.84 -9.24
N ALA A 67 18.70 -0.44 -9.22
CA ALA A 67 19.43 -1.09 -10.32
C ALA A 67 18.60 -1.13 -11.60
N ALA A 68 17.31 -1.47 -11.51
CA ALA A 68 16.38 -1.43 -12.63
C ALA A 68 16.25 -0.01 -13.21
N ALA A 69 16.11 1.00 -12.35
CA ALA A 69 16.05 2.40 -12.77
C ALA A 69 17.34 2.85 -13.46
N ARG A 70 18.52 2.48 -12.93
CA ARG A 70 19.83 2.81 -13.54
C ARG A 70 19.97 2.24 -14.96
N ARG A 71 19.47 1.04 -15.22
CA ARG A 71 19.44 0.45 -16.57
C ARG A 71 18.56 1.25 -17.55
N GLN A 72 17.58 2.01 -17.05
CA GLN A 72 16.65 2.81 -17.85
C GLN A 72 17.11 4.27 -18.03
N VAL A 73 18.16 4.72 -17.33
CA VAL A 73 18.62 6.12 -17.38
C VAL A 73 19.05 6.52 -18.80
N GLY A 74 19.83 5.67 -19.48
CA GLY A 74 20.47 6.01 -20.76
C GLY A 74 21.61 7.01 -20.62
N GLU A 75 21.93 7.74 -21.70
CA GLU A 75 22.97 8.78 -21.72
C GLU A 75 22.42 10.12 -21.22
N ARG A 76 22.15 10.22 -19.91
CA ARG A 76 21.75 11.49 -19.27
C ARG A 76 22.90 12.09 -18.48
N PRO A 77 22.97 13.43 -18.36
CA PRO A 77 23.80 14.11 -17.36
C PRO A 77 23.58 13.54 -15.95
N ALA A 78 24.62 13.58 -15.11
CA ALA A 78 24.61 12.93 -13.79
C ALA A 78 23.48 13.42 -12.88
N ASP A 79 23.20 14.73 -12.86
CA ASP A 79 22.12 15.34 -12.08
C ASP A 79 20.73 14.87 -12.55
N LEU A 80 20.52 14.77 -13.87
CA LEU A 80 19.27 14.27 -14.44
C LEU A 80 19.11 12.76 -14.24
N ALA A 81 20.21 12.00 -14.25
CA ALA A 81 20.22 10.58 -13.97
C ALA A 81 19.79 10.30 -12.52
N GLU A 82 20.34 11.05 -11.55
CA GLU A 82 19.98 10.92 -10.14
C GLU A 82 18.51 11.25 -9.89
N ARG A 83 18.03 12.37 -10.46
CA ARG A 83 16.61 12.76 -10.36
C ARG A 83 15.69 11.72 -11.00
N PHE A 84 16.09 11.11 -12.11
CA PHE A 84 15.33 10.05 -12.74
C PHE A 84 15.22 8.83 -11.84
N VAL A 85 16.34 8.35 -11.27
CA VAL A 85 16.35 7.21 -10.35
C VAL A 85 15.50 7.50 -9.12
N ALA A 86 15.62 8.69 -8.53
CA ALA A 86 14.78 9.12 -7.40
C ALA A 86 13.28 9.10 -7.75
N GLY A 87 12.92 9.59 -8.93
CA GLY A 87 11.54 9.54 -9.43
C GLY A 87 11.03 8.10 -9.55
N ARG A 88 11.83 7.17 -10.08
CA ARG A 88 11.45 5.75 -10.20
C ARG A 88 11.26 5.07 -8.84
N LEU A 89 12.07 5.41 -7.85
CA LEU A 89 11.91 4.92 -6.47
C LEU A 89 10.61 5.45 -5.84
N ALA A 90 10.28 6.73 -6.08
CA ALA A 90 9.02 7.31 -5.62
C ALA A 90 7.82 6.67 -6.32
N ASP A 91 7.85 6.53 -7.65
CA ASP A 91 6.80 5.86 -8.43
C ASP A 91 6.54 4.44 -7.92
N TRP A 92 7.60 3.69 -7.61
CA TRP A 92 7.49 2.36 -7.04
C TRP A 92 6.82 2.41 -5.66
N ALA A 93 7.24 3.33 -4.79
CA ALA A 93 6.64 3.51 -3.47
C ALA A 93 5.13 3.78 -3.55
N THR A 94 4.67 4.62 -4.48
CA THR A 94 3.23 4.90 -4.67
C THR A 94 2.38 3.69 -5.05
N ARG A 95 2.99 2.56 -5.43
CA ARG A 95 2.30 1.30 -5.74
C ARG A 95 2.38 0.30 -4.60
N HIS A 96 3.54 0.22 -3.94
CA HIS A 96 3.85 -0.86 -3.00
C HIS A 96 3.81 -0.44 -1.53
N VAL A 97 3.83 0.86 -1.22
CA VAL A 97 3.84 1.39 0.14
C VAL A 97 2.52 2.11 0.43
N LEU A 98 1.77 1.63 1.42
CA LEU A 98 0.43 2.11 1.75
C LEU A 98 0.42 3.63 2.02
N LEU A 99 1.32 4.14 2.85
CA LEU A 99 1.36 5.56 3.22
C LEU A 99 1.68 6.50 2.04
N ASP A 100 2.37 6.00 1.01
CA ASP A 100 2.68 6.75 -0.22
C ASP A 100 1.58 6.66 -1.28
N GLN A 101 0.60 5.78 -1.12
CA GLN A 101 -0.49 5.64 -2.09
C GLN A 101 -1.43 6.84 -2.04
N VAL A 102 -1.89 7.26 -3.21
CA VAL A 102 -3.03 8.17 -3.34
C VAL A 102 -4.28 7.48 -2.81
N CYS A 103 -5.05 8.18 -1.98
CA CYS A 103 -6.24 7.63 -1.36
C CYS A 103 -7.37 7.46 -2.38
N LEU A 104 -7.92 6.24 -2.49
CA LEU A 104 -9.07 5.95 -3.35
C LEU A 104 -10.31 6.76 -2.97
N ALA A 105 -10.50 7.03 -1.68
CA ALA A 105 -11.66 7.77 -1.18
C ALA A 105 -11.51 9.29 -1.32
N ASP A 106 -10.28 9.79 -1.44
CA ASP A 106 -9.96 11.20 -1.60
C ASP A 106 -8.68 11.35 -2.45
N PRO A 107 -8.80 11.38 -3.79
CA PRO A 107 -7.64 11.41 -4.68
C PRO A 107 -6.76 12.66 -4.56
N GLY A 108 -7.17 13.66 -3.76
CA GLY A 108 -6.38 14.86 -3.49
C GLY A 108 -5.27 14.64 -2.46
N VAL A 109 -5.28 13.52 -1.72
CA VAL A 109 -4.32 13.24 -0.64
C VAL A 109 -3.76 11.81 -0.72
N THR A 110 -2.58 11.61 -0.13
CA THR A 110 -2.06 10.27 0.14
C THR A 110 -2.73 9.67 1.38
N ILE A 111 -2.53 8.38 1.64
CA ILE A 111 -2.97 7.77 2.90
C ILE A 111 -2.28 8.42 4.10
N ASP A 112 -0.99 8.76 4.00
CA ASP A 112 -0.32 9.53 5.06
C ASP A 112 -1.01 10.88 5.30
N GLY A 113 -1.31 11.61 4.23
CA GLY A 113 -2.05 12.88 4.31
C GLY A 113 -3.46 12.73 4.89
N LEU A 114 -4.14 11.63 4.59
CA LEU A 114 -5.45 11.30 5.15
C LEU A 114 -5.39 11.08 6.68
N LEU A 115 -4.31 10.48 7.18
CA LEU A 115 -4.10 10.19 8.62
C LEU A 115 -3.50 11.37 9.39
N TYR A 116 -2.86 12.31 8.69
CA TYR A 116 -2.17 13.45 9.29
C TYR A 116 -3.07 14.23 10.25
N GLY A 117 -2.60 14.42 11.49
CA GLY A 117 -3.33 15.16 12.54
C GLY A 117 -4.56 14.44 13.12
N ARG A 118 -4.90 13.23 12.67
CA ARG A 118 -6.06 12.46 13.15
C ARG A 118 -5.76 11.62 14.40
N GLY A 119 -4.47 11.45 14.74
CA GLY A 119 -4.05 10.64 15.88
C GLY A 119 -4.18 9.12 15.66
N VAL A 120 -4.45 8.68 14.42
CA VAL A 120 -4.49 7.26 14.03
C VAL A 120 -3.16 6.88 13.39
N ARG A 121 -2.58 5.78 13.83
CA ARG A 121 -1.32 5.23 13.28
C ARG A 121 -1.51 3.78 12.87
N ILE A 122 -1.07 3.43 11.67
CA ILE A 122 -1.07 2.05 11.17
C ILE A 122 0.25 1.40 11.57
N THR A 123 0.20 0.24 12.21
CA THR A 123 1.40 -0.49 12.66
C THR A 123 1.62 -1.79 11.91
N ALA A 124 0.55 -2.38 11.36
CA ALA A 124 0.63 -3.58 10.55
C ALA A 124 -0.56 -3.67 9.60
N MET A 125 -0.38 -4.41 8.51
CA MET A 125 -1.45 -4.76 7.60
C MET A 125 -1.27 -6.18 7.06
N ALA A 126 -2.36 -6.76 6.58
CA ALA A 126 -2.32 -7.97 5.76
C ALA A 126 -3.42 -7.91 4.70
N ARG A 127 -3.16 -8.53 3.55
CA ARG A 127 -4.13 -8.69 2.48
C ARG A 127 -4.16 -10.14 2.04
N LEU A 128 -5.38 -10.68 1.91
CA LEU A 128 -5.62 -11.98 1.30
C LEU A 128 -6.45 -11.76 0.03
N ALA A 129 -6.01 -12.31 -1.08
CA ALA A 129 -6.77 -12.31 -2.32
C ALA A 129 -6.86 -13.73 -2.88
N VAL A 130 -8.08 -14.15 -3.19
CA VAL A 130 -8.37 -15.45 -3.79
C VAL A 130 -8.42 -15.25 -5.32
N PRO A 131 -7.47 -15.85 -6.07
CA PRO A 131 -7.44 -15.74 -7.51
C PRO A 131 -8.70 -16.35 -8.15
N PRO A 132 -9.06 -15.94 -9.37
CA PRO A 132 -10.19 -16.53 -10.08
C PRO A 132 -9.98 -18.03 -10.24
N ALA A 133 -11.06 -18.81 -10.22
CA ALA A 133 -10.97 -20.27 -10.38
C ALA A 133 -10.33 -20.69 -11.73
N ASP A 134 -10.39 -19.79 -12.72
CA ASP A 134 -9.88 -19.93 -14.08
C ASP A 134 -8.56 -19.17 -14.33
N ALA A 135 -7.97 -18.55 -13.31
CA ALA A 135 -6.69 -17.86 -13.49
C ALA A 135 -5.54 -18.86 -13.70
N PRO A 136 -4.59 -18.58 -14.62
CA PRO A 136 -3.43 -19.43 -14.80
C PRO A 136 -2.64 -19.49 -13.48
N ALA A 137 -2.18 -20.69 -13.12
CA ALA A 137 -1.30 -20.87 -11.96
C ALA A 137 -0.05 -20.00 -12.14
N ARG A 138 0.27 -19.20 -11.13
CA ARG A 138 1.48 -18.37 -11.10
C ARG A 138 2.70 -19.19 -10.69
#